data_AF-A0A971K7L9-F1
#
_entry.id   AF-A0A971K7L9-F1
#
_cell.length_a   1.000
_cell.length_b   1.000
_cell.length_c   1.000
_cell.angle_alpha   90.00
_cell.angle_beta   90.00
_cell.angle_gamma   90.00
#
_symmetry.space_group_name_H-M   'P 1'
#
loop_
_entity.id
_entity.type
_entity.pdbx_description
1 polymer ?
#
loop_
_entity_poly.entity_id
_entity_poly.type
_entity_poly.pdbx_seq_one_letter_code
_entity_poly.pdbx_strand_id
1 'polypeptide(L)'
;SMDSTDVIRKAMSVFGGHGIMEDFSSLPRLYRDSAINELWEGPRNVLLTQIHRDIQKAKDWYSPAEFVADILAGADSALIKKFTEELEAITAHPNLFVLDEKTVKICSRLDEFSKNFFHAYQDMALAEIK
;
A
#
# COMPACT_ATOMS: atom_id res chain seq x y z
N SER A 1 -3.61 6.36 -1.93
CA SER A 1 -2.71 6.19 -0.77
C SER A 1 -3.47 6.54 0.49
N MET A 2 -3.88 5.52 1.25
CA MET A 2 -4.78 5.66 2.40
C MET A 2 -4.21 6.54 3.51
N ASP A 3 -2.87 6.58 3.62
CA ASP A 3 -2.19 7.24 4.73
C ASP A 3 -2.49 8.73 4.81
N SER A 4 -2.64 9.41 3.66
CA SER A 4 -2.96 10.84 3.65
C SER A 4 -4.27 11.11 4.38
N THR A 5 -5.34 10.43 3.97
CA THR A 5 -6.67 10.57 4.58
C THR A 5 -6.67 10.12 6.03
N ASP A 6 -5.99 9.01 6.37
CA ASP A 6 -5.95 8.50 7.74
C ASP A 6 -5.17 9.41 8.69
N VAL A 7 -4.02 9.94 8.27
CA VAL A 7 -3.21 10.87 9.07
C VAL A 7 -3.97 12.16 9.32
N ILE A 8 -4.63 12.72 8.31
CA ILE A 8 -5.43 13.94 8.46
C ILE A 8 -6.60 13.68 9.42
N ARG A 9 -7.32 12.56 9.25
CA ARG A 9 -8.41 12.16 10.15
C ARG A 9 -7.94 12.01 11.59
N LYS A 10 -6.76 11.41 11.80
CA LYS A 10 -6.15 11.26 13.13
C LYS A 10 -5.76 12.61 13.71
N ALA A 11 -5.21 13.52 12.92
CA ALA A 11 -4.91 14.89 13.34
C ALA A 11 -6.17 15.67 13.75
N MET A 12 -7.27 15.57 12.98
CA MET A 12 -8.56 16.15 13.36
C MET A 12 -9.03 15.59 14.71
N SER A 13 -8.85 14.28 14.93
CA SER A 13 -9.26 13.61 16.17
C SER A 13 -8.51 14.12 17.41
N VAL A 14 -7.26 14.59 17.26
CA VAL A 14 -6.49 15.21 18.36
C VAL A 14 -7.17 16.47 18.89
N PHE A 15 -7.86 17.23 18.03
CA PHE A 15 -8.58 18.45 18.40
C PHE A 15 -10.05 18.20 18.80
N GLY A 16 -10.50 16.94 18.78
CA GLY A 16 -11.88 16.57 19.10
C GLY A 16 -12.90 17.34 18.23
N GLY A 17 -13.91 17.93 18.87
CA GLY A 17 -14.94 18.72 18.16
C GLY A 17 -14.40 19.91 17.38
N HIS A 18 -13.30 20.53 17.82
CA HIS A 18 -12.66 21.63 17.06
C HIS A 18 -11.98 21.15 15.78
N GLY A 19 -11.56 19.89 15.74
CA GLY A 19 -10.89 19.31 14.57
C GLY A 19 -11.78 19.15 13.35
N ILE A 20 -13.10 19.22 13.51
CA ILE A 20 -14.06 19.20 12.39
C ILE A 20 -14.56 20.59 11.98
N MET A 21 -14.20 21.64 12.72
CA MET A 21 -14.63 23.00 12.43
C MET A 21 -13.74 23.60 11.32
N GLU A 22 -14.36 23.93 10.18
CA GLU A 22 -13.66 24.46 8.99
C GLU A 22 -13.02 25.86 9.23
N ASP A 23 -13.49 26.61 10.23
CA ASP A 23 -12.96 27.91 10.63
C ASP A 23 -11.85 27.84 11.69
N PHE A 24 -11.67 26.68 12.34
CA PHE A 24 -10.63 26.47 13.35
C PHE A 24 -9.30 26.02 12.75
N SER A 25 -9.33 25.14 11.74
CA SER A 25 -8.13 24.61 11.09
C SER A 25 -8.37 24.23 9.64
N SER A 26 -7.31 24.10 8.85
CA SER A 26 -7.42 23.61 7.46
C SER A 26 -7.61 22.10 7.35
N LEU A 27 -7.61 21.35 8.46
CA LEU A 27 -7.66 19.88 8.45
C LEU A 27 -8.94 19.31 7.80
N PRO A 28 -10.16 19.85 8.06
CA PRO A 28 -11.38 19.36 7.42
C PRO A 28 -11.33 19.52 5.89
N ARG A 29 -10.82 20.67 5.39
CA ARG A 29 -10.58 20.87 3.96
C ARG A 29 -9.60 19.83 3.41
N LEU A 30 -8.45 19.65 4.06
CA LEU A 30 -7.45 18.66 3.63
C LEU A 30 -8.01 17.24 3.60
N TYR A 31 -8.89 16.88 4.54
CA TYR A 31 -9.54 15.57 4.58
C TYR A 31 -10.50 15.37 3.39
N ARG A 32 -11.31 16.39 3.07
CA ARG A 32 -12.19 16.35 1.89
C ARG A 32 -11.39 16.25 0.60
N ASP A 33 -10.31 17.00 0.51
CA ASP A 33 -9.41 16.99 -0.65
C ASP A 33 -8.66 15.66 -0.75
N SER A 34 -8.24 15.03 0.35
CA SER A 34 -7.51 13.76 0.32
C SER A 34 -8.39 12.57 -0.05
N ALA A 35 -9.69 12.63 0.26
CA ALA A 35 -10.64 11.56 -0.05
C ALA A 35 -10.76 11.29 -1.56
N ILE A 36 -10.58 12.32 -2.41
CA ILE A 36 -10.66 12.16 -3.88
C ILE A 36 -9.50 11.32 -4.43
N ASN A 37 -8.34 11.34 -3.76
CA ASN A 37 -7.13 10.65 -4.21
C ASN A 37 -7.30 9.11 -4.19
N GLU A 38 -8.24 8.59 -3.41
CA GLU A 38 -8.57 7.16 -3.39
C GLU A 38 -9.45 6.72 -4.56
N LEU A 39 -9.96 7.66 -5.37
CA LEU A 39 -10.94 7.38 -6.41
C LEU A 39 -10.48 7.77 -7.82
N TRP A 40 -9.80 8.92 -7.98
CA TRP A 40 -9.75 9.62 -9.28
C TRP A 40 -8.81 9.02 -10.34
N GLU A 41 -7.75 8.31 -9.94
CA GLU A 41 -6.72 7.75 -10.83
C GLU A 41 -6.64 6.23 -10.70
N GLY A 42 -7.78 5.64 -10.33
CA GLY A 42 -7.90 4.21 -10.06
C GLY A 42 -8.33 3.98 -8.62
N PRO A 43 -9.55 3.47 -8.40
CA PRO A 43 -9.97 2.99 -7.09
C PRO A 43 -9.00 1.93 -6.57
N ARG A 44 -8.80 1.92 -5.24
CA ARG A 44 -7.83 1.02 -4.58
C ARG A 44 -7.86 -0.43 -5.08
N ASN A 45 -9.03 -1.05 -5.15
CA ASN A 45 -9.16 -2.45 -5.58
C ASN A 45 -8.75 -2.66 -7.04
N VAL A 46 -8.98 -1.67 -7.91
CA VAL A 46 -8.55 -1.70 -9.32
C VAL A 46 -7.03 -1.67 -9.39
N LEU A 47 -6.40 -0.74 -8.65
CA LEU A 47 -4.94 -0.62 -8.62
C LEU A 47 -4.26 -1.85 -8.01
N LEU A 48 -4.78 -2.40 -6.91
CA LEU A 48 -4.24 -3.63 -6.32
C LEU A 48 -4.34 -4.81 -7.30
N THR A 49 -5.47 -4.94 -8.00
CA THR A 49 -5.64 -5.99 -9.02
C THR A 49 -4.66 -5.81 -10.18
N GLN A 50 -4.40 -4.56 -10.58
CA GLN A 50 -3.44 -4.24 -11.62
C GLN A 50 -2.01 -4.59 -11.18
N ILE A 51 -1.61 -4.23 -9.95
CA ILE A 51 -0.31 -4.62 -9.36
C ILE A 51 -0.12 -6.14 -9.41
N HIS A 52 -1.12 -6.92 -8.95
CA HIS A 52 -1.06 -8.37 -8.97
C HIS A 52 -0.85 -8.93 -10.39
N ARG A 53 -1.62 -8.43 -11.35
CA ARG A 53 -1.53 -8.85 -12.76
C ARG A 53 -0.17 -8.49 -13.36
N ASP A 54 0.36 -7.31 -13.09
CA ASP A 54 1.62 -6.84 -13.66
C ASP A 54 2.81 -7.64 -13.12
N ILE A 55 2.82 -7.93 -11.82
CA ILE A 55 3.86 -8.79 -11.23
C ILE A 55 3.78 -10.21 -11.80
N GLN A 56 2.57 -10.77 -11.94
CA GLN A 56 2.40 -12.09 -12.57
C GLN A 56 2.88 -12.13 -14.02
N LYS A 57 2.67 -11.04 -14.77
CA LYS A 57 3.12 -10.92 -16.16
C LYS A 57 4.63 -10.73 -16.25
N ALA A 58 5.24 -10.06 -15.28
CA ALA A 58 6.66 -9.78 -15.24
C ALA A 58 7.51 -10.96 -14.72
N LYS A 59 6.93 -11.84 -13.91
CA LYS A 59 7.64 -12.87 -13.13
C LYS A 59 8.68 -13.72 -13.89
N ASP A 60 8.48 -13.93 -15.19
CA ASP A 60 9.36 -14.78 -16.00
C ASP A 60 10.70 -14.08 -16.34
N TRP A 61 10.73 -12.74 -16.36
CA TRP A 61 11.93 -11.94 -16.63
C TRP A 61 12.33 -11.01 -15.46
N TYR A 62 11.44 -10.79 -14.50
CA TYR A 62 11.71 -10.06 -13.28
C TYR A 62 10.91 -10.69 -12.15
N SER A 63 11.57 -11.54 -11.38
CA SER A 63 10.93 -12.35 -10.35
C SER A 63 10.46 -11.49 -9.18
N PRO A 64 9.45 -11.95 -8.40
CA PRO A 64 9.06 -11.30 -7.15
C PRO A 64 10.23 -11.07 -6.18
N ALA A 65 11.16 -12.02 -6.12
CA ALA A 65 12.34 -11.93 -5.27
C ALA A 65 13.29 -10.80 -5.70
N GLU A 66 13.58 -10.70 -7.00
CA GLU A 66 14.39 -9.61 -7.57
C GLU A 66 13.70 -8.27 -7.35
N PHE A 67 12.39 -8.18 -7.61
CA PHE A 67 11.62 -6.97 -7.37
C PHE A 67 11.70 -6.47 -5.93
N VAL A 68 11.53 -7.36 -4.95
CA VAL A 68 11.62 -7.00 -3.54
C VAL A 68 13.03 -6.57 -3.17
N ALA A 69 14.05 -7.27 -3.63
CA ALA A 69 15.45 -6.96 -3.32
C ALA A 69 15.89 -5.62 -3.91
N ASP A 70 15.47 -5.31 -5.15
CA ASP A 70 15.83 -4.08 -5.83
C ASP A 70 15.14 -2.85 -5.20
N ILE A 71 13.85 -2.96 -4.87
CA ILE A 71 13.10 -1.86 -4.25
C ILE A 71 13.55 -1.60 -2.81
N LEU A 72 13.92 -2.65 -2.07
CA LEU A 72 14.40 -2.54 -0.68
C LEU A 72 15.92 -2.68 -0.60
N ALA A 73 16.65 -2.15 -1.58
CA ALA A 73 18.10 -2.17 -1.59
C ALA A 73 18.68 -1.60 -0.29
N GLY A 74 19.59 -2.33 0.34
CA GLY A 74 20.20 -1.95 1.63
C GLY A 74 19.39 -2.33 2.88
N ALA A 75 18.17 -2.86 2.73
CA ALA A 75 17.41 -3.38 3.85
C ALA A 75 18.01 -4.67 4.44
N ASP A 76 17.59 -5.00 5.66
CA ASP A 76 17.96 -6.27 6.30
C ASP A 76 17.49 -7.49 5.50
N SER A 77 18.36 -8.50 5.41
CA SER A 77 18.12 -9.73 4.67
C SER A 77 16.86 -10.49 5.15
N ALA A 78 16.52 -10.42 6.44
CA ALA A 78 15.32 -11.05 6.95
C ALA A 78 14.04 -10.31 6.51
N LEU A 79 14.12 -8.98 6.38
CA LEU A 79 13.02 -8.16 5.88
C LEU A 79 12.76 -8.42 4.39
N ILE A 80 13.82 -8.45 3.57
CA ILE A 80 13.74 -8.81 2.15
C ILE A 80 13.11 -10.20 2.00
N LYS A 81 13.64 -11.20 2.74
CA LYS A 81 13.10 -12.56 2.70
C LYS A 81 11.61 -12.62 3.05
N LYS A 82 11.19 -11.92 4.12
CA LYS A 82 9.78 -11.87 4.53
C LYS A 82 8.88 -11.35 3.40
N PHE A 83 9.24 -10.23 2.78
CA PHE A 83 8.44 -9.64 1.70
C PHE A 83 8.46 -10.49 0.43
N THR A 84 9.59 -11.12 0.11
CA THR A 84 9.70 -12.06 -1.02
C THR A 84 8.74 -13.24 -0.84
N GLU A 85 8.80 -13.94 0.30
CA GLU A 85 7.94 -15.08 0.58
C GLU A 85 6.45 -14.71 0.53
N GLU A 86 6.10 -13.52 1.03
CA GLU A 86 4.74 -13.02 0.99
C GLU A 86 4.27 -12.69 -0.43
N LEU A 87 5.10 -11.99 -1.22
CA LEU A 87 4.76 -11.62 -2.58
C LEU A 87 4.67 -12.84 -3.51
N GLU A 88 5.58 -13.80 -3.37
CA GLU A 88 5.51 -15.09 -4.09
C GLU A 88 4.22 -15.84 -3.77
N ALA A 89 3.83 -15.89 -2.48
CA ALA A 89 2.60 -16.55 -2.08
C ALA A 89 1.34 -15.86 -2.63
N ILE A 90 1.34 -14.52 -2.70
CA ILE A 90 0.24 -13.74 -3.28
C ILE A 90 0.16 -13.94 -4.80
N THR A 91 1.30 -13.85 -5.47
CA THR A 91 1.38 -13.91 -6.94
C THR A 91 1.25 -15.32 -7.50
N ALA A 92 1.43 -16.36 -6.67
CA ALA A 92 1.09 -17.74 -7.01
C ALA A 92 -0.42 -17.96 -7.19
N HIS A 93 -1.28 -17.11 -6.63
CA HIS A 93 -2.73 -17.21 -6.83
C HIS A 93 -3.10 -16.65 -8.21
N PRO A 94 -3.76 -17.43 -9.10
CA PRO A 94 -3.80 -17.14 -10.53
C PRO A 94 -4.62 -15.91 -10.93
N ASN A 95 -5.67 -15.56 -10.17
CA ASN A 95 -6.46 -14.35 -10.42
C ASN A 95 -7.25 -13.95 -9.17
N LEU A 96 -7.70 -12.69 -9.12
CA LEU A 96 -8.40 -12.12 -7.97
C LEU A 96 -9.93 -11.97 -8.16
N PHE A 97 -10.49 -12.59 -9.20
CA PHE A 97 -11.89 -12.38 -9.59
C PHE A 97 -12.84 -13.49 -9.14
N VAL A 98 -12.31 -14.63 -8.67
CA VAL A 98 -13.14 -15.73 -8.15
C VAL A 98 -13.65 -15.36 -6.77
N LEU A 99 -14.98 -15.43 -6.58
CA LEU A 99 -15.60 -15.18 -5.28
C LEU A 99 -15.53 -16.45 -4.41
N ASP A 100 -14.38 -16.67 -3.80
CA ASP A 100 -14.14 -17.75 -2.85
C ASP A 100 -13.31 -17.26 -1.65
N GLU A 101 -13.34 -18.01 -0.54
CA GLU A 101 -12.67 -17.61 0.71
C GLU A 101 -11.15 -17.46 0.55
N LYS A 102 -10.52 -18.28 -0.30
CA LYS A 102 -9.08 -18.22 -0.55
C LYS A 102 -8.74 -16.94 -1.30
N THR A 103 -9.49 -16.59 -2.34
CA THR A 103 -9.29 -15.37 -3.12
C THR A 103 -9.51 -14.12 -2.25
N VAL A 104 -10.55 -14.10 -1.40
CA VAL A 104 -10.77 -13.00 -0.45
C VAL A 104 -9.57 -12.83 0.51
N LYS A 105 -9.03 -13.92 1.04
CA LYS A 105 -7.84 -13.88 1.90
C LYS A 105 -6.61 -13.36 1.14
N ILE A 106 -6.41 -13.77 -0.11
CA ILE A 106 -5.30 -13.27 -0.94
C ILE A 106 -5.44 -11.77 -1.21
N CYS A 107 -6.65 -11.28 -1.52
CA CYS A 107 -6.88 -9.83 -1.70
C CYS A 107 -6.57 -9.03 -0.42
N SER A 108 -6.96 -9.53 0.75
CA SER A 108 -6.63 -8.90 2.03
C SER A 108 -5.12 -8.88 2.29
N ARG A 109 -4.41 -9.98 1.98
CA ARG A 109 -2.96 -10.05 2.10
C ARG A 109 -2.25 -9.11 1.14
N LEU A 110 -2.73 -9.00 -0.10
CA LEU A 110 -2.19 -8.05 -1.09
C LEU A 110 -2.35 -6.60 -0.65
N ASP A 111 -3.51 -6.26 -0.07
CA ASP A 111 -3.77 -4.94 0.49
C ASP A 111 -2.78 -4.57 1.60
N GLU A 112 -2.60 -5.48 2.56
CA GLU A 112 -1.68 -5.32 3.69
C GLU A 112 -0.21 -5.31 3.25
N PHE A 113 0.18 -6.24 2.36
CA PHE A 113 1.51 -6.28 1.75
C PHE A 113 1.83 -4.94 1.08
N SER A 114 0.94 -4.43 0.23
CA SER A 114 1.19 -3.19 -0.52
C SER A 114 1.41 -2.00 0.39
N LYS A 115 0.68 -1.92 1.50
CA LYS A 115 0.87 -0.87 2.51
C LYS A 115 2.23 -1.02 3.20
N ASN A 116 2.50 -2.20 3.76
CA ASN A 116 3.71 -2.44 4.55
C ASN A 116 4.98 -2.34 3.71
N PHE A 117 4.93 -2.83 2.47
CA PHE A 117 6.05 -2.77 1.53
C PHE A 117 6.36 -1.34 1.12
N PHE A 118 5.33 -0.51 0.88
CA PHE A 118 5.53 0.91 0.57
C PHE A 118 6.13 1.68 1.75
N HIS A 119 5.71 1.40 2.98
CA HIS A 119 6.32 2.00 4.17
C HIS A 119 7.77 1.56 4.36
N ALA A 120 8.09 0.28 4.14
CA ALA A 120 9.48 -0.19 4.18
C ALA A 120 10.35 0.51 3.13
N TYR A 121 9.83 0.72 1.92
CA TYR A 121 10.51 1.52 0.90
C TYR A 121 10.73 2.97 1.35
N GLN A 122 9.73 3.61 1.95
CA GLN A 122 9.87 4.97 2.48
C GLN A 122 10.95 5.06 3.57
N ASP A 123 11.05 4.06 4.44
CA ASP A 123 12.09 3.99 5.46
C ASP A 123 13.48 3.87 4.84
N MET A 124 13.65 3.06 3.79
CA MET A 124 14.92 2.96 3.05
C MET A 124 15.26 4.27 2.36
N ALA A 125 14.32 4.88 1.64
CA ALA A 125 14.51 6.16 0.98
C ALA A 125 14.86 7.28 1.98
N LEU A 126 14.29 7.25 3.18
CA LEU A 126 14.63 8.19 4.25
C LEU A 126 16.05 7.97 4.80
N ALA A 127 16.52 6.72 4.83
CA ALA A 127 17.88 6.39 5.28
C ALA A 127 18.95 6.83 4.27
N GLU A 128 18.63 6.91 2.98
CA GLU A 128 19.57 7.37 1.95
C GLU A 128 19.90 8.88 2.04
N ILE A 129 18.98 9.67 2.60
CA ILE A 129 19.10 11.13 2.70
C ILE A 129 19.49 11.64 4.09
N LYS A 130 19.68 10.74 5.06
CA LYS A 130 20.11 11.06 6.43
C LYS A 130 21.61 10.83 6.61
#